data_AF-A0A7C7QEK8-F1
#
_entry.id   AF-A0A7C7QEK8-F1
#
_cell.length_a   1.000
_cell.length_b   1.000
_cell.length_c   1.000
_cell.angle_alpha   90.00
_cell.angle_beta   90.00
_cell.angle_gamma   90.00
#
_symmetry.space_group_name_H-M   'P 1'
#
loop_
_entity.id
_entity.type
_entity.pdbx_description
1 polymer ?
#
loop_
_entity_poly.entity_id
_entity_poly.type
_entity_poly.pdbx_seq_one_letter_code
_entity_poly.pdbx_strand_id
1 'polypeptide(L)'
;MDMNLLTLAFRDPRLEQEFLSEYEQQYRQTSRYALLAGILLYALFGILDAYLYPGQHLTLWLIRFGIALPVLLLAAIYLFRRGPHRYTQEVLALSTLLGALGIVVMTVIIPVWTRNTYFAGLIIVVMFVYTFLRLRFIWATLSSWLAVLVFELVSIELSDIDVINLVADNFFYLSANFVGMAACYSMEYDARRNFTLLRELHSERSRISQVNVQLESLNEMLDQLAHHDDLTGLPNRRSFFAHLNQEWNRHRRFRAPMSLVLID
;
A
#
# COMPACT_ATOMS: atom_id res chain seq x y z
N MET A 1 18.12 -4.58 2.88
CA MET A 1 17.28 -4.91 1.71
C MET A 1 18.12 -4.78 0.46
N ASP A 2 18.29 -5.86 -0.32
CA ASP A 2 19.02 -5.82 -1.58
C ASP A 2 18.08 -5.43 -2.73
N MET A 3 18.07 -4.13 -3.06
CA MET A 3 17.17 -3.52 -4.04
C MET A 3 17.94 -2.60 -4.98
N ASN A 4 17.39 -2.37 -6.17
CA ASN A 4 17.89 -1.35 -7.08
C ASN A 4 17.39 0.04 -6.65
N LEU A 5 18.28 1.01 -6.52
CA LEU A 5 17.95 2.36 -6.04
C LEU A 5 17.08 3.17 -7.02
N LEU A 6 17.14 2.89 -8.33
CA LEU A 6 16.39 3.65 -9.34
C LEU A 6 15.00 3.08 -9.58
N THR A 7 14.88 1.75 -9.59
CA THR A 7 13.63 1.05 -9.91
C THR A 7 12.88 0.59 -8.66
N LEU A 8 13.53 0.62 -7.49
CA LEU A 8 13.07 0.04 -6.22
C LEU A 8 12.84 -1.48 -6.24
N ALA A 9 13.01 -2.15 -7.39
CA ALA A 9 12.82 -3.59 -7.51
C ALA A 9 13.82 -4.37 -6.65
N PHE A 10 13.34 -5.44 -6.01
CA PHE A 10 14.20 -6.43 -5.36
C PHE A 10 15.06 -7.13 -6.41
N ARG A 11 16.33 -7.39 -6.08
CA ARG A 11 17.24 -8.10 -6.99
C ARG A 11 16.87 -9.57 -7.16
N ASP A 12 16.25 -10.18 -6.15
CA ASP A 12 15.69 -11.53 -6.24
C ASP A 12 14.32 -11.49 -6.96
N PRO A 13 14.20 -12.12 -8.15
CA PRO A 13 12.95 -12.12 -8.91
C PRO A 13 11.78 -12.79 -8.18
N ARG A 14 12.03 -13.78 -7.32
CA ARG A 14 10.96 -14.46 -6.56
C ARG A 14 10.41 -13.53 -5.49
N LEU A 15 11.30 -12.87 -4.77
CA LEU A 15 10.93 -11.88 -3.75
C LEU A 15 10.16 -10.71 -4.37
N GLU A 16 10.56 -10.24 -5.55
CA GLU A 16 9.83 -9.18 -6.28
C GLU A 16 8.42 -9.65 -6.66
N GLN A 17 8.27 -10.87 -7.18
CA GLN A 17 6.95 -11.39 -7.54
C GLN A 17 6.01 -11.52 -6.33
N GLU A 18 6.52 -12.01 -5.20
CA GLU A 18 5.78 -12.08 -3.94
C GLU A 18 5.35 -10.68 -3.50
N PHE A 19 6.28 -9.72 -3.45
CA PHE A 19 5.98 -8.32 -3.12
C PHE A 19 4.90 -7.74 -4.03
N LEU A 20 5.01 -7.91 -5.36
CA LEU A 20 4.05 -7.35 -6.31
C LEU A 20 2.65 -7.92 -6.10
N SER A 21 2.55 -9.22 -5.82
CA SER A 21 1.26 -9.88 -5.55
C SER A 21 0.61 -9.36 -4.27
N GLU A 22 1.38 -9.22 -3.19
CA GLU A 22 0.92 -8.69 -1.92
C GLU A 22 0.57 -7.20 -2.02
N TYR A 23 1.40 -6.41 -2.70
CA TYR A 23 1.16 -4.98 -2.92
C TYR A 23 -0.16 -4.75 -3.65
N GLU A 24 -0.41 -5.49 -4.73
CA GLU A 24 -1.68 -5.40 -5.46
C GLU A 24 -2.87 -5.84 -4.63
N GLN A 25 -2.72 -6.85 -3.77
CA GLN A 25 -3.79 -7.31 -2.90
C GLN A 25 -4.09 -6.29 -1.79
N GLN A 26 -3.04 -5.76 -1.15
CA GLN A 26 -3.12 -4.81 -0.04
C GLN A 26 -3.71 -3.47 -0.48
N TYR A 27 -3.26 -2.92 -1.61
CA TYR A 27 -3.66 -1.57 -2.05
C TYR A 27 -4.82 -1.55 -3.04
N ARG A 28 -5.40 -2.70 -3.40
CA ARG A 28 -6.50 -2.80 -4.38
C ARG A 28 -7.66 -1.86 -4.07
N GLN A 29 -8.16 -1.89 -2.83
CA GLN A 29 -9.30 -1.07 -2.43
C GLN A 29 -8.94 0.42 -2.41
N THR A 30 -7.74 0.74 -1.92
CA THR A 30 -7.23 2.11 -1.93
C THR A 30 -7.17 2.68 -3.34
N SER A 31 -6.59 1.97 -4.31
CA SER A 31 -6.54 2.42 -5.71
C SER A 31 -7.92 2.56 -6.34
N ARG A 32 -8.88 1.68 -6.00
CA ARG A 32 -10.27 1.79 -6.47
C ARG A 32 -10.96 3.05 -5.97
N TYR A 33 -10.92 3.30 -4.67
CA TYR A 33 -11.53 4.49 -4.09
C TYR A 33 -10.81 5.77 -4.50
N ALA A 34 -9.48 5.72 -4.65
CA ALA A 34 -8.72 6.83 -5.23
C ALA A 34 -9.17 7.10 -6.67
N LEU A 35 -9.28 6.09 -7.54
CA LEU A 35 -9.73 6.31 -8.91
C LEU A 35 -11.14 6.91 -8.97
N LEU A 36 -12.08 6.45 -8.14
CA LEU A 36 -13.42 7.04 -8.04
C LEU A 36 -13.39 8.49 -7.56
N ALA A 37 -12.58 8.80 -6.54
CA ALA A 37 -12.39 10.16 -6.06
C ALA A 37 -11.77 11.06 -7.15
N GLY A 38 -10.82 10.54 -7.92
CA GLY A 38 -10.22 11.22 -9.06
C GLY A 38 -11.22 11.49 -10.18
N ILE A 39 -12.08 10.52 -10.52
CA ILE A 39 -13.18 10.70 -11.49
C ILE A 39 -14.14 11.79 -11.03
N LEU A 40 -14.54 11.76 -9.76
CA LEU A 40 -15.45 12.76 -9.19
C LEU A 40 -14.82 14.15 -9.19
N LEU A 41 -13.56 14.27 -8.77
CA LEU A 41 -12.82 15.52 -8.80
C LEU A 41 -12.70 16.04 -10.25
N TYR A 42 -12.31 15.19 -11.18
CA TYR A 42 -12.17 15.54 -12.60
C TYR A 42 -13.51 15.98 -13.22
N ALA A 43 -14.63 15.35 -12.84
CA ALA A 43 -15.97 15.78 -13.25
C ALA A 43 -16.35 17.15 -12.67
N LEU A 44 -16.01 17.40 -11.41
CA LEU A 44 -16.35 18.65 -10.71
C LEU A 44 -15.70 19.87 -11.37
N PHE A 45 -14.49 19.72 -11.91
CA PHE A 45 -13.85 20.77 -12.71
C PHE A 45 -14.65 21.17 -13.96
N GLY A 46 -15.58 20.33 -14.43
CA GLY A 46 -16.51 20.72 -15.49
C GLY A 46 -17.44 21.88 -15.09
N ILE A 47 -17.80 22.00 -13.81
CA ILE A 47 -18.57 23.15 -13.31
C ILE A 47 -17.73 24.43 -13.40
N LEU A 48 -16.44 24.32 -13.05
CA LEU A 48 -15.51 25.44 -13.16
C LEU A 48 -15.31 25.86 -14.63
N ASP A 49 -15.22 24.90 -15.56
CA ASP A 49 -15.11 25.18 -17.00
C ASP A 49 -16.30 26.01 -17.50
N ALA A 50 -17.52 25.69 -17.07
CA ALA A 50 -18.73 26.43 -17.45
C ALA A 50 -18.78 27.84 -16.87
N TYR A 51 -18.24 28.03 -15.67
CA TYR A 51 -18.18 29.33 -15.01
C TYR A 51 -17.10 30.23 -15.62
N LEU A 52 -15.90 29.70 -15.84
CA LEU A 52 -14.76 30.47 -16.36
C LEU A 52 -14.81 30.69 -17.88
N TYR A 53 -15.36 29.73 -18.63
CA TYR A 53 -15.34 29.73 -20.09
C TYR A 53 -16.74 29.54 -20.68
N PRO A 54 -17.72 30.42 -20.39
CA PRO A 54 -19.10 30.26 -20.84
C PRO A 54 -19.23 30.21 -22.37
N GLY A 55 -18.28 30.76 -23.14
CA GLY A 55 -18.28 30.67 -24.60
C GLY A 55 -17.75 29.36 -25.18
N GLN A 56 -16.98 28.57 -24.43
CA GLN A 56 -16.27 27.38 -24.93
C GLN A 56 -16.54 26.11 -24.11
N HIS A 57 -17.36 26.21 -23.06
CA HIS A 57 -17.64 25.12 -22.13
C HIS A 57 -18.11 23.83 -22.81
N LEU A 58 -18.88 23.90 -23.91
CA LEU A 58 -19.32 22.71 -24.65
C LEU A 58 -18.14 21.92 -25.25
N THR A 59 -17.15 22.60 -25.82
CA THR A 59 -15.95 21.96 -26.38
C THR A 59 -15.11 21.34 -25.27
N LEU A 60 -14.95 22.05 -24.15
CA LEU A 60 -14.24 21.55 -22.97
C LEU A 60 -14.94 20.33 -22.37
N TRP A 61 -16.27 20.37 -22.26
CA TRP A 61 -17.09 19.26 -21.79
C TRP A 61 -17.06 18.07 -22.75
N LEU A 62 -16.97 18.30 -24.06
CA LEU A 62 -16.82 17.20 -25.02
C LEU A 62 -15.49 16.46 -24.82
N ILE A 63 -14.40 17.17 -24.55
CA ILE A 63 -13.11 16.52 -24.21
C ILE A 63 -13.21 15.84 -22.85
N ARG A 64 -13.76 16.53 -21.84
CA ARG A 64 -13.85 16.05 -20.45
C ARG A 64 -14.75 14.83 -20.32
N PHE A 65 -16.02 14.96 -20.70
CA PHE A 65 -17.06 13.95 -20.52
C PHE A 65 -17.20 13.00 -21.72
N GLY A 66 -16.75 13.40 -22.91
CA GLY A 66 -16.80 12.56 -24.10
C GLY A 66 -15.57 11.66 -24.28
N ILE A 67 -14.40 12.04 -23.74
CA ILE A 67 -13.15 11.28 -23.93
C ILE A 67 -12.50 10.92 -22.59
N ALA A 68 -12.10 11.91 -21.79
CA ALA A 68 -11.27 11.68 -20.61
C ALA A 68 -12.01 10.86 -19.52
N LEU A 69 -13.25 11.25 -19.18
CA LEU A 69 -14.04 10.59 -18.15
C LEU A 69 -14.45 9.16 -18.56
N PRO A 70 -14.87 8.87 -19.80
CA PRO A 70 -15.05 7.50 -20.28
C PRO A 70 -13.82 6.62 -20.13
N VAL A 71 -12.62 7.13 -20.45
CA VAL A 71 -11.36 6.38 -20.26
C VAL A 71 -11.13 6.04 -18.78
N LEU A 72 -11.32 7.00 -17.88
CA LEU A 72 -11.19 6.76 -16.44
C LEU A 72 -12.26 5.79 -15.92
N LEU A 73 -13.50 5.87 -16.43
CA LEU A 73 -14.58 4.94 -16.09
C LEU A 73 -14.29 3.53 -16.59
N LEU A 74 -13.72 3.36 -17.79
CA LEU A 74 -13.28 2.06 -18.29
C LEU A 74 -12.18 1.45 -17.41
N ALA A 75 -11.23 2.28 -16.96
CA ALA A 75 -10.23 1.86 -15.98
C ALA A 75 -10.87 1.44 -14.65
N ALA A 76 -11.88 2.18 -14.18
CA ALA A 76 -12.63 1.81 -12.98
C ALA A 76 -13.38 0.48 -13.17
N ILE A 77 -14.09 0.29 -14.28
CA ILE A 77 -14.78 -0.97 -14.59
C ILE A 77 -13.81 -2.15 -14.58
N TYR A 78 -12.63 -1.99 -15.19
CA TYR A 78 -11.57 -3.01 -15.16
C TYR A 78 -11.10 -3.31 -13.72
N LEU A 79 -10.88 -2.27 -12.89
CA LEU A 79 -10.45 -2.41 -11.50
C LEU A 79 -11.52 -3.06 -10.60
N PHE A 80 -12.80 -2.81 -10.85
CA PHE A 80 -13.91 -3.34 -10.03
C PHE A 80 -14.39 -4.73 -10.47
N ARG A 81 -14.04 -5.18 -11.68
CA ARG A 81 -14.34 -6.52 -12.18
C ARG A 81 -13.78 -7.61 -11.24
N ARG A 82 -14.52 -8.71 -11.05
CA ARG A 82 -13.98 -9.89 -10.37
C ARG A 82 -13.01 -10.62 -11.30
N GLY A 83 -11.75 -10.79 -10.89
CA GLY A 83 -10.75 -11.56 -11.64
C GLY A 83 -9.30 -11.21 -11.27
N PRO A 84 -8.33 -11.86 -11.93
CA PRO A 84 -6.93 -11.45 -11.84
C PRO A 84 -6.74 -10.11 -12.56
N HIS A 85 -6.01 -9.19 -11.92
CA HIS A 85 -5.75 -7.85 -12.45
C HIS A 85 -4.27 -7.68 -12.79
N ARG A 86 -3.78 -8.47 -13.75
CA ARG A 86 -2.36 -8.48 -14.15
C ARG A 86 -1.84 -7.13 -14.66
N TYR A 87 -2.72 -6.30 -15.23
CA TYR A 87 -2.37 -5.04 -15.87
C TYR A 87 -2.85 -3.80 -15.09
N THR A 88 -2.93 -3.89 -13.74
CA THR A 88 -3.48 -2.79 -12.92
C THR A 88 -2.67 -1.51 -13.05
N GLN A 89 -1.36 -1.62 -13.02
CA GLN A 89 -0.44 -0.47 -13.01
C GLN A 89 -0.43 0.23 -14.37
N GLU A 90 -0.45 -0.54 -15.45
CA GLU A 90 -0.49 -0.07 -16.83
C GLU A 90 -1.81 0.64 -17.13
N VAL A 91 -2.94 0.06 -16.72
CA VAL A 91 -4.27 0.66 -16.92
C VAL A 91 -4.40 1.97 -16.14
N LEU A 92 -3.94 1.99 -14.88
CA LEU A 92 -3.94 3.21 -14.08
C LEU A 92 -3.07 4.30 -14.71
N ALA A 93 -1.81 4.00 -15.06
CA ALA A 93 -0.89 4.97 -15.66
C ALA A 93 -1.37 5.48 -17.03
N LEU A 94 -1.92 4.60 -17.88
CA LEU A 94 -2.44 5.00 -19.19
C LEU A 94 -3.68 5.86 -19.05
N SER A 95 -4.61 5.48 -18.18
CA SER A 95 -5.86 6.25 -17.99
C SER A 95 -5.61 7.64 -17.39
N THR A 96 -4.65 7.77 -16.47
CA THR A 96 -4.28 9.07 -15.89
C THR A 96 -3.46 9.91 -16.87
N LEU A 97 -2.58 9.30 -17.66
CA LEU A 97 -1.89 9.98 -18.75
C LEU A 97 -2.89 10.55 -19.75
N LEU A 98 -3.85 9.75 -20.23
CA LEU A 98 -4.88 10.21 -21.16
C LEU A 98 -5.76 11.30 -20.54
N GLY A 99 -6.08 11.20 -19.25
CA GLY A 99 -6.76 12.28 -18.51
C GLY A 99 -5.95 13.57 -18.49
N ALA A 100 -4.66 13.50 -18.17
CA ALA A 100 -3.75 14.65 -18.16
C ALA A 100 -3.60 15.26 -19.57
N LEU A 101 -3.44 14.43 -20.60
CA LEU A 101 -3.40 14.90 -21.99
C LEU A 101 -4.70 15.57 -22.42
N GLY A 102 -5.85 15.11 -21.92
CA GLY A 102 -7.13 15.80 -22.09
C GLY A 102 -7.10 17.22 -21.56
N ILE A 103 -6.49 17.44 -20.39
CA ILE A 103 -6.27 18.78 -19.82
C ILE A 103 -5.31 19.59 -20.71
N VAL A 104 -4.21 18.99 -21.17
CA VAL A 104 -3.26 19.67 -22.07
C VAL A 104 -3.94 20.11 -23.37
N VAL A 105 -4.81 19.29 -23.96
CA VAL A 105 -5.56 19.69 -25.16
C VAL A 105 -6.52 20.87 -24.86
N MET A 106 -7.13 20.91 -23.68
CA MET A 106 -7.98 22.03 -23.28
C MET A 106 -7.21 23.35 -23.24
N THR A 107 -5.93 23.36 -22.85
CA THR A 107 -5.11 24.58 -22.78
C THR A 107 -4.88 25.24 -24.14
N VAL A 108 -4.92 24.46 -25.23
CA VAL A 108 -4.81 24.94 -26.62
C VAL A 108 -6.06 25.70 -27.04
N ILE A 109 -7.23 25.27 -26.55
CA ILE A 109 -8.54 25.77 -26.99
C ILE A 109 -8.91 27.08 -26.30
N ILE A 110 -8.56 27.19 -25.02
CA ILE A 110 -8.90 28.35 -24.21
C ILE A 110 -8.03 29.58 -24.52
N PRO A 111 -8.53 30.80 -24.28
CA PRO A 111 -7.78 32.03 -24.50
C PRO A 111 -6.46 32.06 -23.74
N VAL A 112 -5.41 32.64 -24.36
CA VAL A 112 -4.04 32.66 -23.83
C VAL A 112 -3.96 33.25 -22.41
N TRP A 113 -4.72 34.31 -22.12
CA TRP A 113 -4.67 35.05 -20.84
C TRP A 113 -5.21 34.28 -19.63
N THR A 114 -5.93 33.17 -19.83
CA THR A 114 -6.56 32.39 -18.77
C THR A 114 -5.97 30.97 -18.66
N ARG A 115 -4.87 30.72 -19.36
CA ARG A 115 -4.24 29.39 -19.44
C ARG A 115 -3.69 28.92 -18.10
N ASN A 116 -3.20 29.83 -17.27
CA ASN A 116 -2.61 29.57 -15.95
C ASN A 116 -3.54 28.76 -15.03
N THR A 117 -4.86 28.85 -15.22
CA THR A 117 -5.84 28.07 -14.43
C THR A 117 -5.70 26.56 -14.65
N TYR A 118 -5.40 26.12 -15.87
CA TYR A 118 -5.25 24.68 -16.16
C TYR A 118 -3.92 24.11 -15.67
N PHE A 119 -2.89 24.94 -15.45
CA PHE A 119 -1.63 24.52 -14.82
C PHE A 119 -1.85 24.09 -13.37
N ALA A 120 -2.62 24.87 -12.61
CA ALA A 120 -3.02 24.47 -11.27
C ALA A 120 -3.75 23.11 -11.28
N GLY A 121 -4.59 22.87 -12.29
CA GLY A 121 -5.23 21.59 -12.54
C GLY A 121 -4.24 20.44 -12.79
N LEU A 122 -3.23 20.66 -13.67
CA LEU A 122 -2.18 19.68 -13.93
C LEU A 122 -1.35 19.34 -12.69
N ILE A 123 -1.04 20.34 -11.86
CA ILE A 123 -0.35 20.12 -10.57
C ILE A 123 -1.19 19.22 -9.66
N ILE A 124 -2.51 19.46 -9.55
CA ILE A 124 -3.41 18.61 -8.76
C ILE A 124 -3.41 17.18 -9.29
N VAL A 125 -3.46 16.99 -10.62
CA VAL A 125 -3.40 15.65 -11.24
C VAL A 125 -2.10 14.95 -10.91
N VAL A 126 -0.96 15.63 -11.05
CA VAL A 126 0.36 15.07 -10.73
C VAL A 126 0.46 14.67 -9.27
N MET A 127 0.03 15.54 -8.35
CA MET A 127 -0.02 15.21 -6.92
C MET A 127 -0.92 14.00 -6.67
N PHE A 128 -2.07 13.92 -7.34
CA PHE A 128 -3.00 12.80 -7.21
C PHE A 128 -2.41 11.47 -7.69
N VAL A 129 -1.73 11.48 -8.84
CA VAL A 129 -1.04 10.32 -9.44
C VAL A 129 0.05 9.80 -8.52
N TYR A 130 0.89 10.68 -7.98
CA TYR A 130 2.02 10.27 -7.14
C TYR A 130 1.63 9.84 -5.72
N THR A 131 0.49 10.29 -5.18
CA THR A 131 0.14 10.07 -3.76
C THR A 131 -1.04 9.12 -3.55
N PHE A 132 -2.15 9.29 -4.26
CA PHE A 132 -3.39 8.59 -3.93
C PHE A 132 -3.62 7.33 -4.76
N LEU A 133 -3.22 7.32 -6.03
CA LEU A 133 -3.51 6.22 -6.96
C LEU A 133 -2.73 4.93 -6.68
N ARG A 134 -1.70 5.00 -5.81
CA ARG A 134 -0.82 3.86 -5.46
C ARG A 134 -0.21 3.21 -6.71
N LEU A 135 0.15 4.04 -7.68
CA LEU A 135 1.02 3.64 -8.78
C LEU A 135 2.43 3.40 -8.25
N ARG A 136 3.11 2.40 -8.80
CA ARG A 136 4.55 2.22 -8.57
C ARG A 136 5.30 3.41 -9.16
N PHE A 137 6.42 3.75 -8.53
CA PHE A 137 7.27 4.88 -8.85
C PHE A 137 7.55 4.99 -10.35
N ILE A 138 8.02 3.90 -10.99
CA ILE A 138 8.34 3.91 -12.41
C ILE A 138 7.12 4.28 -13.27
N TRP A 139 5.95 3.69 -12.98
CA TRP A 139 4.74 3.95 -13.77
C TRP A 139 4.20 5.36 -13.54
N ALA A 140 4.21 5.85 -12.30
CA ALA A 140 3.81 7.21 -11.96
C ALA A 140 4.74 8.27 -12.58
N THR A 141 6.05 8.02 -12.55
CA THR A 141 7.07 8.88 -13.15
C THR A 141 6.93 8.90 -14.66
N LEU A 142 6.85 7.74 -15.32
CA LEU A 142 6.67 7.67 -16.77
C LEU A 142 5.41 8.39 -17.21
N SER A 143 4.25 8.14 -16.58
CA SER A 143 3.01 8.82 -16.97
C SER A 143 3.08 10.33 -16.78
N SER A 144 3.66 10.80 -15.67
CA SER A 144 3.69 12.23 -15.35
C SER A 144 4.72 12.98 -16.21
N TRP A 145 5.90 12.40 -16.46
CA TRP A 145 6.90 13.02 -17.33
C TRP A 145 6.51 12.99 -18.81
N LEU A 146 5.77 11.98 -19.26
CA LEU A 146 5.16 12.02 -20.60
C LEU A 146 4.13 13.13 -20.71
N ALA A 147 3.30 13.34 -19.69
CA ALA A 147 2.37 14.47 -19.65
C ALA A 147 3.12 15.83 -19.66
N VAL A 148 4.20 15.96 -18.87
CA VAL A 148 5.08 17.14 -18.90
C VAL A 148 5.66 17.36 -20.29
N LEU A 149 6.23 16.33 -20.92
CA LEU A 149 6.85 16.45 -22.23
C LEU A 149 5.84 16.92 -23.29
N VAL A 150 4.64 16.34 -23.33
CA VAL A 150 3.61 16.78 -24.28
C VAL A 150 3.15 18.20 -23.96
N PHE A 151 3.00 18.52 -22.69
CA PHE A 151 2.64 19.86 -22.24
C PHE A 151 3.67 20.93 -22.66
N GLU A 152 4.97 20.67 -22.48
CA GLU A 152 6.05 21.58 -22.88
C GLU A 152 6.09 21.77 -24.40
N LEU A 153 5.95 20.69 -25.18
CA LEU A 153 5.88 20.76 -26.64
C LEU A 153 4.72 21.64 -27.11
N VAL A 154 3.55 21.48 -26.51
CA VAL A 154 2.37 22.30 -26.81
C VAL A 154 2.60 23.76 -26.42
N SER A 155 3.25 24.00 -25.28
CA SER A 155 3.48 25.35 -24.76
C SER A 155 4.48 26.16 -25.60
N ILE A 156 5.50 25.51 -26.16
CA ILE A 156 6.49 26.15 -27.04
C ILE A 156 5.82 26.62 -28.35
N GLU A 157 4.96 25.79 -28.95
CA GLU A 157 4.27 26.09 -30.21
C GLU A 157 3.22 27.22 -30.07
N LEU A 158 2.71 27.45 -28.85
CA LEU A 158 1.69 28.47 -28.56
C LEU A 158 2.31 29.85 -28.26
N SER A 159 3.43 30.19 -28.90
CA SER A 159 4.49 31.17 -28.56
C SER A 159 4.13 32.64 -28.29
N ASP A 160 2.85 32.99 -28.14
CA ASP A 160 2.38 34.34 -27.77
C ASP A 160 2.30 34.57 -26.23
N ILE A 161 2.90 33.67 -25.44
CA ILE A 161 2.87 33.72 -23.97
C ILE A 161 4.00 34.61 -23.46
N ASP A 162 3.71 35.47 -22.48
CA ASP A 162 4.73 36.19 -21.69
C ASP A 162 5.74 35.20 -21.10
N VAL A 163 7.02 35.38 -21.45
CA VAL A 163 8.13 34.54 -20.99
C VAL A 163 8.16 34.41 -19.46
N ILE A 164 7.74 35.44 -18.73
CA ILE A 164 7.69 35.42 -17.27
C ILE A 164 6.68 34.38 -16.77
N ASN A 165 5.48 34.34 -17.37
CA ASN A 165 4.45 33.37 -16.98
C ASN A 165 4.85 31.95 -17.36
N LEU A 166 5.43 31.75 -18.56
CA LEU A 166 5.91 30.44 -18.99
C LEU A 166 6.97 29.88 -18.04
N VAL A 167 7.95 30.70 -17.65
CA VAL A 167 9.01 30.30 -16.70
C VAL A 167 8.42 29.98 -15.33
N ALA A 168 7.50 30.80 -14.83
CA ALA A 168 6.85 30.58 -13.54
C ALA A 168 6.05 29.27 -13.53
N ASP A 169 5.20 29.07 -14.54
CA ASP A 169 4.34 27.91 -14.64
C ASP A 169 5.15 26.61 -14.79
N ASN A 170 6.19 26.62 -15.63
CA ASN A 170 7.11 25.48 -15.76
C ASN A 170 7.86 25.19 -14.47
N PHE A 171 8.32 26.25 -13.77
CA PHE A 171 8.98 26.09 -12.49
C PHE A 171 8.07 25.40 -11.46
N PHE A 172 6.81 25.83 -11.35
CA PHE A 172 5.85 25.19 -10.44
C PHE A 172 5.50 23.77 -10.86
N TYR A 173 5.29 23.52 -12.15
CA TYR A 173 4.87 22.21 -12.63
C TYR A 173 5.99 21.16 -12.53
N LEU A 174 7.23 21.53 -12.87
CA LEU A 174 8.40 20.68 -12.70
C LEU A 174 8.70 20.44 -11.22
N SER A 175 8.63 21.48 -10.38
CA SER A 175 8.82 21.33 -8.93
C SER A 175 7.79 20.40 -8.31
N ALA A 176 6.51 20.54 -8.69
CA ALA A 176 5.45 19.64 -8.25
C ALA A 176 5.70 18.19 -8.70
N ASN A 177 6.24 17.99 -9.90
CA ASN A 177 6.64 16.65 -10.37
C ASN A 177 7.78 16.07 -9.53
N PHE A 178 8.82 16.84 -9.22
CA PHE A 178 9.93 16.36 -8.38
C PHE A 178 9.47 16.04 -6.96
N VAL A 179 8.64 16.89 -6.35
CA VAL A 179 8.06 16.65 -5.03
C VAL A 179 7.18 15.41 -5.05
N GLY A 180 6.33 15.26 -6.06
CA GLY A 180 5.49 14.08 -6.26
C GLY A 180 6.32 12.80 -6.44
N MET A 181 7.38 12.85 -7.25
CA MET A 181 8.33 11.73 -7.40
C MET A 181 8.95 11.33 -6.06
N ALA A 182 9.42 12.31 -5.27
CA ALA A 182 10.00 12.04 -3.96
C ALA A 182 8.97 11.40 -3.00
N ALA A 183 7.72 11.89 -3.01
CA ALA A 183 6.64 11.32 -2.22
C ALA A 183 6.33 9.87 -2.65
N CYS A 184 6.16 9.62 -3.94
CA CYS A 184 5.88 8.30 -4.49
C CYS A 184 7.02 7.31 -4.22
N TYR A 185 8.26 7.75 -4.43
CA TYR A 185 9.46 6.98 -4.11
C TYR A 185 9.51 6.60 -2.63
N SER A 186 9.28 7.57 -1.73
CA SER A 186 9.25 7.30 -0.28
C SER A 186 8.15 6.31 0.08
N MET A 187 6.94 6.48 -0.46
CA MET A 187 5.81 5.60 -0.19
C MET A 187 6.04 4.17 -0.68
N GLU A 188 6.64 3.99 -1.87
CA GLU A 188 6.97 2.65 -2.37
C GLU A 188 8.15 2.03 -1.58
N TYR A 189 9.17 2.82 -1.25
CA TYR A 189 10.27 2.37 -0.40
C TYR A 189 9.77 1.89 0.97
N ASP A 190 8.87 2.65 1.60
CA ASP A 190 8.25 2.26 2.87
C ASP A 190 7.40 1.00 2.73
N ALA A 191 6.67 0.83 1.62
CA ALA A 191 5.93 -0.40 1.35
C ALA A 191 6.85 -1.62 1.24
N ARG A 192 7.97 -1.50 0.51
CA ARG A 192 8.97 -2.57 0.36
C ARG A 192 9.70 -2.88 1.67
N ARG A 193 9.97 -1.85 2.47
CA ARG A 193 10.51 -1.98 3.82
C ARG A 193 9.55 -2.72 4.74
N ASN A 194 8.28 -2.32 4.75
CA ASN A 194 7.26 -2.95 5.58
C ASN A 194 7.05 -4.42 5.19
N PHE A 195 7.05 -4.73 3.89
CA PHE A 195 7.00 -6.11 3.41
C PHE A 195 8.16 -6.97 3.98
N THR A 196 9.39 -6.45 3.91
CA THR A 196 10.56 -7.15 4.45
C THR A 196 10.46 -7.35 5.97
N LEU A 197 10.11 -6.28 6.70
CA LEU A 197 9.98 -6.32 8.17
C LEU A 197 8.88 -7.28 8.63
N LEU A 198 7.72 -7.31 7.97
CA LEU A 198 6.64 -8.23 8.28
C LEU A 198 7.08 -9.69 8.11
N ARG A 199 7.85 -9.98 7.06
CA ARG A 199 8.38 -11.32 6.81
C ARG A 199 9.39 -11.75 7.87
N GLU A 200 10.29 -10.87 8.28
CA GLU A 200 11.23 -11.11 9.39
C GLU A 200 10.47 -11.39 10.69
N LEU A 201 9.47 -10.55 11.02
CA LEU A 201 8.61 -10.75 12.19
C LEU A 201 7.86 -12.08 12.17
N HIS A 202 7.34 -12.51 11.01
CA HIS A 202 6.68 -13.80 10.87
C HIS A 202 7.64 -14.97 11.11
N SER A 203 8.86 -14.91 10.55
CA SER A 203 9.90 -15.91 10.78
C SER A 203 10.28 -16.01 12.26
N GLU A 204 10.44 -14.86 12.91
CA GLU A 204 10.86 -14.78 14.31
C GLU A 204 9.74 -15.27 15.26
N ARG A 205 8.48 -14.94 14.96
CA ARG A 205 7.32 -15.53 15.66
C ARG A 205 7.26 -17.04 15.53
N SER A 206 7.47 -17.59 14.33
CA SER A 206 7.49 -19.04 14.13
C SER A 206 8.61 -19.71 14.93
N ARG A 207 9.80 -19.10 14.98
CA ARG A 207 10.93 -19.61 15.79
C ARG A 207 10.61 -19.58 17.29
N ILE A 208 10.07 -18.48 17.80
CA ILE A 208 9.67 -18.37 19.21
C ILE A 208 8.60 -19.42 19.55
N SER A 209 7.61 -19.61 18.67
CA SER A 209 6.58 -20.64 18.87
C SER A 209 7.16 -22.04 18.97
N GLN A 210 8.16 -22.37 18.15
CA GLN A 210 8.83 -23.68 18.20
C GLN A 210 9.62 -23.87 19.50
N VAL A 211 10.36 -22.84 19.93
CA VAL A 211 11.12 -22.88 21.19
C VAL A 211 10.19 -23.01 22.39
N ASN A 212 9.06 -22.31 22.40
CA ASN A 212 8.08 -22.42 23.48
C ASN A 212 7.51 -23.84 23.59
N VAL A 213 7.12 -24.46 22.47
CA VAL A 213 6.64 -25.85 22.45
C VAL A 213 7.73 -26.82 22.96
N GLN A 214 8.99 -26.60 22.58
CA GLN A 214 10.10 -27.41 23.09
C GLN A 214 10.29 -27.23 24.60
N LEU A 215 10.22 -26.00 25.10
CA LEU A 215 10.33 -25.71 26.53
C LEU A 215 9.20 -26.33 27.33
N GLU A 216 7.96 -26.27 26.83
CA GLU A 216 6.81 -26.93 27.46
C GLU A 216 7.03 -28.45 27.55
N SER A 217 7.44 -29.09 26.45
CA SER A 217 7.71 -30.54 26.45
C SER A 217 8.84 -30.93 27.41
N LEU A 218 9.90 -30.12 27.51
CA LEU A 218 11.02 -30.37 28.41
C LEU A 218 10.61 -30.20 29.86
N ASN A 219 9.79 -29.19 30.15
CA ASN A 219 9.26 -28.96 31.50
C ASN A 219 8.35 -30.11 31.94
N GLU A 220 7.47 -30.61 31.06
CA GLU A 220 6.65 -31.79 31.32
C GLU A 220 7.50 -33.05 31.60
N MET A 221 8.56 -33.29 30.83
CA MET A 221 9.49 -34.40 31.07
C MET A 221 10.21 -34.27 32.42
N LEU A 222 10.67 -33.05 32.76
CA LEU A 222 11.31 -32.80 34.06
C LEU A 222 10.34 -32.98 35.22
N ASP A 223 9.08 -32.57 35.07
CA ASP A 223 8.04 -32.77 36.09
C ASP A 223 7.78 -34.27 36.32
N GLN A 224 7.69 -35.06 35.24
CA GLN A 224 7.57 -36.51 35.32
C GLN A 224 8.76 -37.15 36.07
N LEU A 225 10.00 -36.80 35.70
CA LEU A 225 11.21 -37.29 36.37
C LEU A 225 11.31 -36.82 37.84
N ALA A 226 10.84 -35.60 38.14
CA ALA A 226 10.87 -35.04 39.48
C ALA A 226 9.82 -35.64 40.42
N HIS A 227 8.75 -36.25 39.89
CA HIS A 227 7.64 -36.79 40.68
C HIS A 227 7.50 -38.31 40.62
N HIS A 228 8.13 -38.99 39.68
CA HIS A 228 8.09 -40.44 39.54
C HIS A 228 9.47 -41.07 39.75
N ASP A 229 9.49 -42.34 40.17
CA ASP A 229 10.68 -43.17 40.29
C ASP A 229 10.90 -43.93 38.96
N ASP A 230 12.09 -43.81 38.38
CA ASP A 230 12.39 -44.29 37.02
C ASP A 230 12.25 -45.82 36.86
N LEU A 231 12.42 -46.59 37.94
CA LEU A 231 12.43 -48.06 37.87
C LEU A 231 11.01 -48.64 38.01
N THR A 232 10.14 -47.97 38.76
CA THR A 232 8.80 -48.48 39.12
C THR A 232 7.65 -47.70 38.49
N GLY A 233 7.88 -46.48 38.00
CA GLY A 233 6.85 -45.55 37.52
C GLY A 233 5.94 -45.00 38.64
N LEU A 234 6.15 -45.43 39.88
CA LEU A 234 5.41 -44.97 41.05
C LEU A 234 5.88 -43.57 41.46
N PRO A 235 5.04 -42.79 42.17
CA PRO A 235 5.47 -41.50 42.70
C PRO A 235 6.72 -41.68 43.56
N ASN A 236 7.76 -40.90 43.29
CA ASN A 236 9.00 -41.02 44.03
C ASN A 236 8.83 -40.61 45.49
N ARG A 237 9.84 -40.91 46.32
CA ARG A 237 9.85 -40.60 47.75
C ARG A 237 9.45 -39.14 48.04
N ARG A 238 9.90 -38.20 47.21
CA ARG A 238 9.65 -36.76 47.38
C ARG A 238 8.17 -36.43 47.17
N SER A 239 7.56 -36.96 46.10
CA SER A 239 6.14 -36.86 45.82
C SER A 239 5.27 -37.51 46.90
N PHE A 240 5.65 -38.71 47.35
CA PHE A 240 4.97 -39.41 48.43
C PHE A 240 4.90 -38.58 49.71
N PHE A 241 6.04 -38.03 50.18
CA PHE A 241 6.04 -37.22 51.41
C PHE A 241 5.29 -35.89 51.28
N ALA A 242 5.30 -35.27 50.10
CA ALA A 242 4.51 -34.07 49.84
C ALA A 242 3.00 -34.37 49.95
N HIS A 243 2.54 -35.45 49.32
CA HIS A 243 1.13 -35.86 49.36
C HIS A 243 0.72 -36.35 50.76
N LEU A 244 1.60 -37.10 51.45
CA LEU A 244 1.38 -37.55 52.82
C LEU A 244 1.16 -36.36 53.76
N ASN A 245 1.95 -35.29 53.65
CA ASN A 245 1.77 -34.08 54.46
C ASN A 245 0.45 -33.35 54.17
N GLN A 246 -0.01 -33.32 52.92
CA GLN A 246 -1.33 -32.75 52.58
C GLN A 246 -2.46 -33.55 53.22
N GLU A 247 -2.46 -34.87 53.06
CA GLU A 247 -3.49 -35.73 53.63
C GLU A 247 -3.43 -35.77 55.16
N TRP A 248 -2.24 -35.65 55.76
CA TRP A 248 -2.09 -35.50 57.20
C TRP A 248 -2.75 -34.21 57.73
N ASN A 249 -2.56 -33.09 57.03
CA ASN A 249 -3.22 -31.83 57.38
C ASN A 249 -4.75 -31.91 57.20
N ARG A 250 -5.21 -32.60 56.16
CA ARG A 250 -6.63 -32.83 55.90
C ARG A 250 -7.28 -33.71 56.97
N HIS A 251 -6.62 -34.81 57.35
CA HIS A 251 -7.00 -35.66 58.47
C HIS A 251 -7.14 -34.83 59.75
N ARG A 252 -6.14 -34.00 60.10
CA ARG A 252 -6.21 -33.12 61.28
C ARG A 252 -7.40 -32.16 61.25
N ARG A 253 -7.75 -31.63 60.08
CA ARG A 253 -8.81 -30.62 59.92
C ARG A 253 -10.21 -31.22 59.93
N PHE A 254 -10.40 -32.36 59.27
CA PHE A 254 -11.72 -32.97 59.06
C PHE A 254 -11.96 -34.22 59.89
N ARG A 255 -10.98 -34.69 60.67
CA ARG A 255 -10.99 -35.96 61.43
C ARG A 255 -11.37 -37.18 60.56
N ALA A 256 -11.09 -37.11 59.26
CA ALA A 256 -11.38 -38.20 58.33
C ALA A 256 -10.34 -39.32 58.51
N PRO A 257 -10.71 -40.60 58.63
CA PRO A 257 -9.75 -41.69 58.84
C PRO A 257 -8.72 -41.77 57.70
N MET A 258 -7.44 -41.96 58.06
CA MET A 258 -6.31 -42.12 57.12
C MET A 258 -5.63 -43.46 57.40
N SER A 259 -5.15 -44.12 56.35
CA SER A 259 -4.41 -45.39 56.45
C SER A 259 -3.18 -45.34 55.55
N LEU A 260 -2.07 -45.92 56.01
CA LEU A 260 -0.82 -46.01 55.27
C LEU A 260 -0.39 -47.48 55.22
N VAL A 261 0.00 -47.95 54.05
CA VAL A 261 0.51 -49.31 53.84
C VAL A 261 1.99 -49.23 53.46
N LEU A 262 2.83 -49.91 54.23
CA LEU A 262 4.22 -50.17 53.85
C LEU A 262 4.32 -51.57 53.24
N ILE A 263 4.97 -51.65 52.09
CA ILE A 263 5.27 -52.88 51.37
C ILE A 263 6.79 -52.92 51.24
N ASP A 264 7.40 -54.01 51.70
CA ASP A 264 8.84 -54.29 51.66
C ASP A 264 9.09 -55.57 50.86
#